data_AF-A0A1L3JI93-F1
#
_entry.id   AF-A0A1L3JI93-F1
#
_cell.length_a   1.000
_cell.length_b   1.000
_cell.length_c   1.000
_cell.angle_alpha   90.00
_cell.angle_beta   90.00
_cell.angle_gamma   90.00
#
_symmetry.space_group_name_H-M   'P 1'
#
loop_
_entity.id
_entity.type
_entity.pdbx_description
1 polymer ?
#
loop_
_entity_poly.entity_id
_entity_poly.type
_entity_poly.pdbx_seq_one_letter_code
_entity_poly.pdbx_strand_id
1 'polypeptide(L)'
;MNTINETNFNFPKQKSIYKGKVREVYNINDEVLVMIASDRLSAFDVILPRQIPFKGQILNQIATKMMNDTADIVPNWLVANPDENVAIGHLCEPFKVEMVIRGYMSGHAAREYKAGKRVLCGVEMAEGLKENDKFPNPIITPSTKADNGDHDEDITREDILAKGIVSEEDYIVLEKYTRALFARGTEIAASRGLILVDTKYEFGKTKDGKIVLIDEIHTPDSSRYFYAEGYQERQEKGESQKQLSKEFVRQWLIENGFQGKDGQQIPEMNDEKIIEISNRYIELYEQITGEKFVKASTENVLARIEKNVTSFLNK
;
A
#
# COMPACT_ATOMS: atom_id res chain seq x y z
N MET A 1 22.54 -5.50 11.97
CA MET A 1 22.12 -4.93 10.67
C MET A 1 21.68 -3.51 10.93
N ASN A 2 22.21 -2.52 10.18
CA ASN A 2 21.70 -1.15 10.30
C ASN A 2 20.35 -1.06 9.58
N THR A 3 19.43 -0.30 10.16
CA THR A 3 18.07 -0.09 9.65
C THR A 3 17.80 1.40 9.50
N ILE A 4 16.80 1.74 8.69
CA ILE A 4 16.33 3.11 8.54
C ILE A 4 15.22 3.35 9.54
N ASN A 5 15.54 3.93 10.71
CA ASN A 5 14.50 4.42 11.62
C ASN A 5 13.95 5.76 11.14
N GLU A 6 14.80 6.75 10.93
CA GLU A 6 14.43 8.08 10.48
C GLU A 6 15.53 8.64 9.57
N THR A 7 15.18 9.61 8.74
CA THR A 7 16.14 10.33 7.91
C THR A 7 16.20 11.80 8.30
N ASN A 8 17.38 12.41 8.14
CA ASN A 8 17.63 13.81 8.44
C ASN A 8 18.51 14.43 7.33
N PHE A 9 18.13 14.16 6.08
CA PHE A 9 18.87 14.66 4.92
C PHE A 9 18.55 16.13 4.66
N ASN A 10 19.50 16.81 4.01
CA ASN A 10 19.33 18.17 3.49
C ASN A 10 19.71 18.18 2.01
N PHE A 11 18.76 17.80 1.15
CA PHE A 11 19.02 17.70 -0.28
C PHE A 11 19.11 19.08 -0.95
N PRO A 12 19.83 19.21 -2.08
CA PRO A 12 19.85 20.43 -2.87
C PRO A 12 18.42 20.88 -3.25
N LYS A 13 18.11 22.17 -3.07
CA LYS A 13 16.80 22.77 -3.35
C LYS A 13 15.62 22.14 -2.58
N GLN A 14 15.87 21.47 -1.46
CA GLN A 14 14.82 20.97 -0.58
C GLN A 14 13.95 22.12 -0.06
N LYS A 15 12.63 21.98 -0.23
CA LYS A 15 11.61 22.94 0.21
C LYS A 15 10.94 22.52 1.50
N SER A 16 10.61 21.24 1.62
CA SER A 16 9.95 20.68 2.79
C SER A 16 10.22 19.19 2.93
N ILE A 17 9.93 18.67 4.12
CA ILE A 17 9.93 17.24 4.44
C ILE A 17 8.62 16.90 5.15
N TYR A 18 8.01 15.80 4.76
CA TYR A 18 6.91 15.17 5.46
C TYR A 18 7.36 13.80 5.97
N LYS A 19 7.23 13.57 7.28
CA LYS A 19 7.55 12.28 7.92
C LYS A 19 6.25 11.55 8.27
N GLY A 20 5.89 10.56 7.45
CA GLY A 20 4.74 9.69 7.70
C GLY A 20 5.09 8.48 8.59
N LYS A 21 4.13 7.56 8.77
CA LYS A 21 4.32 6.36 9.63
C LYS A 21 5.51 5.51 9.19
N VAL A 22 5.66 5.26 7.89
CA VAL A 22 6.68 4.34 7.32
C VAL A 22 7.46 4.91 6.14
N ARG A 23 7.18 6.15 5.74
CA ARG A 23 7.81 6.84 4.61
C ARG A 23 8.16 8.26 4.98
N GLU A 24 9.23 8.77 4.41
CA GLU A 24 9.63 10.18 4.50
C GLU A 24 9.70 10.75 3.09
N VAL A 25 9.06 11.90 2.88
CA VAL A 25 8.86 12.50 1.56
C VAL A 25 9.48 13.89 1.58
N TYR A 26 10.46 14.11 0.70
CA TYR A 26 11.16 15.38 0.55
C TYR A 26 10.68 16.06 -0.73
N ASN A 27 10.18 17.28 -0.61
CA ASN A 27 9.84 18.11 -1.77
C ASN A 27 11.09 18.85 -2.23
N ILE A 28 11.49 18.63 -3.48
CA ILE A 28 12.61 19.29 -4.12
C ILE A 28 12.08 20.26 -5.17
N ASN A 29 12.33 21.55 -4.94
CA ASN A 29 12.02 22.64 -5.86
C ASN A 29 10.56 22.73 -6.33
N ASP A 30 9.59 22.14 -5.62
CA ASP A 30 8.19 22.05 -6.05
C ASP A 30 8.02 21.36 -7.42
N GLU A 31 8.94 20.45 -7.76
CA GLU A 31 9.00 19.76 -9.05
C GLU A 31 9.02 18.24 -8.87
N VAL A 32 9.85 17.74 -7.96
CA VAL A 32 9.97 16.30 -7.70
C VAL A 32 9.88 16.01 -6.21
N LEU A 33 9.38 14.82 -5.90
CA LEU A 33 9.38 14.24 -4.57
C LEU A 33 10.44 13.15 -4.50
N VAL A 34 11.26 13.17 -3.45
CA VAL A 34 12.10 12.04 -3.05
C VAL A 34 11.38 11.31 -1.93
N MET A 35 10.87 10.13 -2.21
CA MET A 35 10.21 9.26 -1.25
C MET A 35 11.20 8.19 -0.75
N ILE A 36 11.38 8.13 0.56
CA ILE A 36 12.27 7.18 1.22
C ILE A 36 11.42 6.24 2.08
N ALA A 37 11.45 4.95 1.76
CA ALA A 37 10.79 3.92 2.53
C ALA A 37 11.68 3.48 3.71
N SER A 38 11.18 3.68 4.93
CA SER A 38 11.90 3.32 6.15
C SER A 38 11.64 1.87 6.56
N ASP A 39 12.48 1.37 7.47
CA ASP A 39 12.34 0.04 8.05
C ASP A 39 11.38 0.04 9.27
N ARG A 40 10.72 1.16 9.57
CA ARG A 40 9.70 1.26 10.61
C ARG A 40 8.52 0.33 10.29
N LEU A 41 8.00 -0.31 11.32
CA LEU A 41 6.79 -1.13 11.25
C LEU A 41 5.76 -0.57 12.21
N SER A 42 4.49 -0.55 11.82
CA SER A 42 3.38 -0.17 12.68
C SER A 42 2.33 -1.27 12.77
N ALA A 43 1.70 -1.40 13.93
CA ALA A 43 0.56 -2.27 14.17
C ALA A 43 -0.37 -1.61 15.20
N PHE A 44 -1.68 -1.77 15.03
CA PHE A 44 -2.69 -1.12 15.89
C PHE A 44 -2.46 0.39 16.05
N ASP A 45 -2.13 1.06 14.92
CA ASP A 45 -1.80 2.49 14.84
C ASP A 45 -0.59 2.98 15.65
N VAL A 46 0.19 2.06 16.24
CA VAL A 46 1.43 2.38 16.95
C VAL A 46 2.64 1.96 16.12
N ILE A 47 3.65 2.83 16.04
CA ILE A 47 4.95 2.51 15.45
C ILE A 47 5.73 1.66 16.46
N LEU A 48 6.16 0.46 16.04
CA LEU A 48 6.93 -0.45 16.87
C LEU A 48 8.35 0.10 17.10
N PRO A 49 8.94 -0.13 18.29
CA PRO A 49 10.22 0.48 18.68
C PRO A 49 11.40 -0.05 17.86
N ARG A 50 11.31 -1.29 17.35
CA ARG A 50 12.36 -1.93 16.56
C ARG A 50 11.99 -1.94 15.09
N GLN A 51 12.94 -1.51 14.26
CA GLN A 51 12.82 -1.54 12.81
C GLN A 51 13.05 -2.97 12.28
N ILE A 52 12.43 -3.27 11.13
CA ILE A 52 12.56 -4.54 10.44
C ILE A 52 13.54 -4.39 9.29
N PRO A 53 14.73 -5.03 9.34
CA PRO A 53 15.71 -4.95 8.26
C PRO A 53 15.09 -5.25 6.90
N PHE A 54 15.46 -4.45 5.90
CA PHE A 54 15.03 -4.56 4.50
C PHE A 54 13.55 -4.27 4.23
N LYS A 55 12.72 -3.98 5.24
CA LYS A 55 11.30 -3.70 5.02
C LYS A 55 11.09 -2.51 4.09
N GLY A 56 11.86 -1.43 4.28
CA GLY A 56 11.77 -0.25 3.43
C GLY A 56 12.11 -0.58 1.97
N GLN A 57 13.19 -1.34 1.77
CA GLN A 57 13.63 -1.80 0.45
C GLN A 57 12.55 -2.66 -0.21
N ILE A 58 12.00 -3.63 0.52
CA ILE A 58 10.99 -4.57 0.01
C ILE A 58 9.75 -3.83 -0.48
N LEU A 59 9.20 -2.93 0.34
CA LEU A 59 7.98 -2.19 -0.03
C LEU A 59 8.23 -1.24 -1.19
N ASN A 60 9.39 -0.55 -1.20
CA ASN A 60 9.78 0.33 -2.30
C ASN A 60 9.88 -0.46 -3.62
N GLN A 61 10.61 -1.57 -3.64
CA GLN A 61 10.80 -2.38 -4.84
C GLN A 61 9.49 -3.01 -5.35
N ILE A 62 8.61 -3.48 -4.46
CA ILE A 62 7.28 -3.98 -4.88
C ILE A 62 6.51 -2.83 -5.56
N ALA A 63 6.40 -1.68 -4.91
CA ALA A 63 5.64 -0.54 -5.44
C ALA A 63 6.19 -0.10 -6.81
N THR A 64 7.51 0.04 -6.93
CA THR A 64 8.14 0.54 -8.16
C THR A 64 8.06 -0.49 -9.29
N LYS A 65 8.20 -1.78 -8.97
CA LYS A 65 8.00 -2.85 -9.95
C LYS A 65 6.57 -2.84 -10.49
N MET A 66 5.57 -2.75 -9.61
CA MET A 66 4.16 -2.78 -10.01
C MET A 66 3.77 -1.54 -10.81
N MET A 67 4.32 -0.37 -10.46
CA MET A 67 4.17 0.84 -11.28
C MET A 67 4.74 0.67 -12.68
N ASN A 68 5.92 0.04 -12.82
CA ASN A 68 6.52 -0.25 -14.11
C ASN A 68 5.72 -1.29 -14.91
N ASP A 69 5.27 -2.37 -14.26
CA ASP A 69 4.49 -3.46 -14.86
C ASP A 69 3.08 -3.01 -15.31
N THR A 70 2.65 -1.81 -14.92
CA THR A 70 1.34 -1.21 -15.25
C THR A 70 1.43 0.14 -15.99
N ALA A 71 2.63 0.58 -16.36
CA ALA A 71 2.86 1.88 -17.01
C ALA A 71 2.21 1.97 -18.41
N ASP A 72 1.90 0.83 -19.03
CA ASP A 72 1.15 0.75 -20.30
C ASP A 72 -0.34 1.09 -20.13
N ILE A 73 -0.88 0.96 -18.92
CA ILE A 73 -2.29 1.20 -18.59
C ILE A 73 -2.51 2.65 -18.17
N VAL A 74 -1.67 3.14 -17.27
CA VAL A 74 -1.75 4.47 -16.70
C VAL A 74 -0.34 5.04 -16.52
N PRO A 75 -0.09 6.29 -16.90
CA PRO A 75 1.16 6.95 -16.52
C PRO A 75 1.25 7.03 -14.99
N ASN A 76 2.44 6.93 -14.43
CA ASN A 76 2.65 7.05 -12.99
C ASN A 76 3.64 8.18 -12.69
N TRP A 77 3.73 8.57 -11.42
CA TRP A 77 4.61 9.65 -10.97
C TRP A 77 6.10 9.29 -10.98
N LEU A 78 6.45 8.00 -11.02
CA LEU A 78 7.80 7.50 -10.83
C LEU A 78 8.72 7.95 -11.98
N VAL A 79 9.85 8.53 -11.62
CA VAL A 79 10.90 8.98 -12.56
C VAL A 79 12.14 8.10 -12.43
N ALA A 80 12.55 7.76 -11.20
CA ALA A 80 13.76 6.99 -10.96
C ALA A 80 13.79 6.31 -9.59
N ASN A 81 14.68 5.32 -9.46
CA ASN A 81 14.99 4.62 -8.22
C ASN A 81 16.51 4.62 -8.00
N PRO A 82 17.10 5.75 -7.56
CA PRO A 82 18.56 5.86 -7.42
C PRO A 82 19.12 5.00 -6.28
N ASP A 83 18.27 4.51 -5.39
CA ASP A 83 18.61 3.64 -4.27
C ASP A 83 17.46 2.66 -4.01
N GLU A 84 17.78 1.50 -3.44
CA GLU A 84 16.83 0.41 -3.19
C GLU A 84 15.69 0.80 -2.24
N ASN A 85 15.90 1.80 -1.38
CA ASN A 85 14.90 2.35 -0.47
C ASN A 85 14.21 3.62 -1.00
N VAL A 86 14.53 4.07 -2.22
CA VAL A 86 14.14 5.38 -2.72
C VAL A 86 13.37 5.30 -4.04
N ALA A 87 12.28 6.06 -4.11
CA ALA A 87 11.59 6.41 -5.33
C ALA A 87 11.62 7.92 -5.50
N ILE A 88 12.02 8.39 -6.68
CA ILE A 88 11.92 9.80 -7.07
C ILE A 88 10.88 9.90 -8.15
N GLY A 89 9.99 10.88 -8.03
CA GLY A 89 8.94 11.10 -9.01
C GLY A 89 8.40 12.52 -9.02
N HIS A 90 7.50 12.81 -9.95
CA HIS A 90 6.92 14.14 -10.13
C HIS A 90 6.05 14.55 -8.94
N LEU A 91 6.17 15.80 -8.50
CA LEU A 91 5.18 16.40 -7.62
C LEU A 91 3.85 16.52 -8.37
N CYS A 92 2.81 15.90 -7.81
CA CYS A 92 1.46 15.90 -8.36
C CYS A 92 0.49 16.49 -7.33
N GLU A 93 -0.60 17.09 -7.79
CA GLU A 93 -1.73 17.45 -6.95
C GLU A 93 -2.61 16.20 -6.74
N PRO A 94 -2.65 15.61 -5.53
CA PRO A 94 -3.40 14.39 -5.30
C PRO A 94 -4.91 14.65 -5.35
N PHE A 95 -5.67 13.73 -5.94
CA PHE A 95 -7.12 13.72 -5.75
C PHE A 95 -7.43 13.31 -4.30
N LYS A 96 -8.34 14.02 -3.64
CA LYS A 96 -8.73 13.74 -2.24
C LYS A 96 -9.72 12.56 -2.13
N VAL A 97 -9.50 11.52 -2.92
CA VAL A 97 -10.29 10.29 -2.93
C VAL A 97 -9.37 9.09 -3.11
N GLU A 98 -9.63 8.04 -2.35
CA GLU A 98 -8.97 6.75 -2.49
C GLU A 98 -9.90 5.81 -3.26
N MET A 99 -9.43 5.32 -4.40
CA MET A 99 -10.21 4.43 -5.27
C MET A 99 -9.99 2.98 -4.84
N VAL A 100 -10.73 2.54 -3.83
CA VAL A 100 -10.73 1.14 -3.38
C VAL A 100 -11.58 0.31 -4.32
N ILE A 101 -11.04 -0.80 -4.81
CA ILE A 101 -11.75 -1.77 -5.66
C ILE A 101 -11.63 -3.17 -5.07
N ARG A 102 -12.75 -3.90 -5.06
CA ARG A 102 -12.91 -5.19 -4.38
C ARG A 102 -13.35 -6.25 -5.37
N GLY A 103 -12.55 -7.31 -5.50
CA GLY A 103 -12.93 -8.52 -6.23
C GLY A 103 -13.65 -9.55 -5.37
N TYR A 104 -13.53 -9.43 -4.04
CA TYR A 104 -14.03 -10.42 -3.08
C TYR A 104 -14.68 -9.73 -1.86
N MET A 105 -15.68 -10.39 -1.27
CA MET A 105 -16.44 -9.96 -0.10
C MET A 105 -15.61 -10.14 1.19
N SER A 106 -14.54 -9.37 1.35
CA SER A 106 -13.63 -9.47 2.49
C SER A 106 -13.47 -8.16 3.24
N GLY A 107 -12.92 -8.23 4.46
CA GLY A 107 -12.62 -7.07 5.29
C GLY A 107 -13.85 -6.21 5.57
N HIS A 108 -13.77 -4.92 5.21
CA HIS A 108 -14.84 -3.96 5.45
C HIS A 108 -16.17 -4.36 4.79
N ALA A 109 -16.13 -4.79 3.53
CA ALA A 109 -17.35 -5.21 2.82
C ALA A 109 -18.04 -6.40 3.52
N ALA A 110 -17.26 -7.39 3.98
CA ALA A 110 -17.80 -8.52 4.73
C ALA A 110 -18.46 -8.11 6.05
N ARG A 111 -17.86 -7.16 6.79
CA ARG A 111 -18.42 -6.66 8.05
C ARG A 111 -19.74 -5.95 7.84
N GLU A 112 -19.81 -5.05 6.87
CA GLU A 112 -21.04 -4.32 6.55
C GLU A 112 -22.14 -5.26 6.04
N TYR A 113 -21.78 -6.22 5.19
CA TYR A 113 -22.71 -7.23 4.69
C TYR A 113 -23.29 -8.10 5.82
N LYS A 114 -22.43 -8.53 6.75
CA LYS A 114 -22.83 -9.28 7.96
C LYS A 114 -23.71 -8.44 8.90
N ALA A 115 -23.50 -7.12 8.94
CA ALA A 115 -24.36 -6.19 9.67
C ALA A 115 -25.73 -5.95 9.00
N GLY A 116 -25.99 -6.58 7.85
CA GLY A 116 -27.26 -6.50 7.13
C GLY A 116 -27.28 -5.44 6.03
N LYS A 117 -26.19 -4.69 5.81
CA LYS A 117 -26.11 -3.77 4.67
C LYS A 117 -25.99 -4.55 3.36
N ARG A 118 -26.57 -4.00 2.30
CA ARG A 118 -26.50 -4.55 0.93
C ARG A 118 -25.99 -3.55 -0.10
N VAL A 119 -25.71 -2.33 0.35
CA VAL A 119 -25.11 -1.27 -0.45
C VAL A 119 -23.88 -0.77 0.29
N LEU A 120 -22.77 -0.64 -0.42
CA LEU A 120 -21.52 -0.09 0.09
C LEU A 120 -21.04 1.00 -0.88
N CYS A 121 -20.84 2.21 -0.37
CA CYS A 121 -20.46 3.38 -1.20
C CYS A 121 -21.37 3.60 -2.42
N GLY A 122 -22.68 3.35 -2.28
CA GLY A 122 -23.67 3.48 -3.37
C GLY A 122 -23.72 2.28 -4.33
N VAL A 123 -22.89 1.26 -4.13
CA VAL A 123 -22.85 0.07 -4.99
C VAL A 123 -23.50 -1.13 -4.30
N GLU A 124 -24.40 -1.81 -5.01
CA GLU A 124 -25.05 -3.03 -4.51
C GLU A 124 -24.07 -4.20 -4.39
N MET A 125 -24.17 -4.89 -3.27
CA MET A 125 -23.50 -6.15 -3.01
C MET A 125 -24.48 -7.29 -3.30
N ALA A 126 -24.09 -8.24 -4.15
CA ALA A 126 -24.96 -9.34 -4.55
C ALA A 126 -25.46 -10.14 -3.33
N GLU A 127 -26.71 -10.59 -3.39
CA GLU A 127 -27.32 -11.39 -2.34
C GLU A 127 -26.72 -12.79 -2.23
N GLY A 128 -26.87 -13.40 -1.06
CA GLY A 128 -26.41 -14.77 -0.80
C GLY A 128 -24.90 -14.96 -0.66
N LEU A 129 -24.10 -13.89 -0.78
CA LEU A 129 -22.66 -13.95 -0.60
C LEU A 129 -22.27 -14.30 0.85
N LYS A 130 -21.22 -15.10 0.98
CA LYS A 130 -20.52 -15.40 2.23
C LYS A 130 -19.23 -14.58 2.31
N GLU A 131 -18.70 -14.45 3.52
CA GLU A 131 -17.40 -13.81 3.71
C GLU A 131 -16.32 -14.51 2.86
N ASN A 132 -15.53 -13.71 2.17
CA ASN A 132 -14.52 -14.06 1.18
C ASN A 132 -15.03 -14.56 -0.17
N ASP A 133 -16.35 -14.62 -0.44
CA ASP A 133 -16.84 -14.97 -1.78
C ASP A 133 -16.37 -13.97 -2.84
N LYS A 134 -16.13 -14.45 -4.06
CA LYS A 134 -15.82 -13.60 -5.21
C LYS A 134 -17.07 -12.81 -5.63
N PHE A 135 -16.94 -11.51 -5.84
CA PHE A 135 -18.01 -10.72 -6.44
C PHE A 135 -18.22 -11.12 -7.92
N PRO A 136 -19.46 -11.09 -8.43
CA PRO A 136 -19.72 -11.32 -9.85
C PRO A 136 -18.93 -10.36 -10.76
N ASN A 137 -18.83 -9.10 -10.34
CA ASN A 137 -17.97 -8.08 -10.94
C ASN A 137 -17.28 -7.29 -9.81
N PRO A 138 -16.00 -6.89 -9.98
CA PRO A 138 -15.35 -6.05 -8.99
C PRO A 138 -16.08 -4.72 -8.77
N ILE A 139 -16.30 -4.37 -7.50
CA ILE A 139 -17.00 -3.14 -7.09
C ILE A 139 -15.99 -2.09 -6.63
N ILE A 140 -16.25 -0.82 -6.96
CA ILE A 140 -15.45 0.32 -6.50
C ILE A 140 -16.19 0.92 -5.30
N THR A 141 -15.48 1.07 -4.19
CA THR A 141 -16.04 1.54 -2.91
C THR A 141 -15.13 2.63 -2.36
N PRO A 142 -15.17 3.85 -2.92
CA PRO A 142 -14.18 4.86 -2.62
C PRO A 142 -14.31 5.38 -1.18
N SER A 143 -13.22 5.94 -0.67
CA SER A 143 -13.17 6.66 0.60
C SER A 143 -12.58 8.05 0.43
N THR A 144 -13.02 9.01 1.24
CA THR A 144 -12.37 10.32 1.31
C THR A 144 -11.10 10.23 2.14
N LYS A 145 -10.07 10.98 1.74
CA LYS A 145 -8.87 11.15 2.54
C LYS A 145 -9.11 12.26 3.56
N ALA A 146 -9.12 11.93 4.84
CA ALA A 146 -9.30 12.94 5.88
C ALA A 146 -7.99 13.69 6.17
N ASP A 147 -8.09 14.97 6.55
CA ASP A 147 -6.93 15.76 6.97
C ASP A 147 -6.57 15.39 8.43
N ASN A 148 -5.28 15.19 8.74
CA ASN A 148 -4.70 15.10 10.09
C ASN A 148 -5.48 14.30 11.15
N GLY A 149 -5.49 12.97 11.05
CA GLY A 149 -5.80 12.07 12.17
C GLY A 149 -7.25 11.61 12.28
N ASP A 150 -8.14 12.13 11.44
CA ASP A 150 -9.47 11.58 11.23
C ASP A 150 -9.40 10.31 10.34
N HIS A 151 -10.38 9.42 10.48
CA HIS A 151 -10.43 8.18 9.72
C HIS A 151 -10.99 8.42 8.31
N ASP A 152 -10.46 7.70 7.32
CA ASP A 152 -11.02 7.70 5.96
C ASP A 152 -12.48 7.22 6.01
N GLU A 153 -13.38 7.95 5.35
CA GLU A 153 -14.81 7.66 5.34
C GLU A 153 -15.27 7.14 3.98
N ASP A 154 -16.09 6.09 3.99
CA ASP A 154 -16.78 5.61 2.79
C ASP A 154 -17.61 6.73 2.15
N ILE A 155 -17.47 6.92 0.84
CA ILE A 155 -18.22 7.95 0.11
C ILE A 155 -18.79 7.37 -1.19
N THR A 156 -19.97 7.85 -1.60
CA THR A 156 -20.58 7.46 -2.88
C THR A 156 -19.97 8.23 -4.05
N ARG A 157 -20.07 7.70 -5.27
CA ARG A 157 -19.71 8.47 -6.48
C ARG A 157 -20.50 9.78 -6.54
N GLU A 158 -21.80 9.70 -6.26
CA GLU A 158 -22.72 10.83 -6.32
C GLU A 158 -22.28 11.95 -5.36
N ASP A 159 -21.87 11.59 -4.14
CA ASP A 159 -21.37 12.55 -3.15
C ASP A 159 -19.99 13.12 -3.53
N ILE A 160 -19.10 12.32 -4.12
CA ILE A 160 -17.80 12.81 -4.63
C ILE A 160 -18.03 13.96 -5.63
N LEU A 161 -18.96 13.76 -6.56
CA LEU A 161 -19.29 14.73 -7.61
C LEU A 161 -20.04 15.93 -7.03
N ALA A 162 -21.05 15.69 -6.21
CA ALA A 162 -21.87 16.75 -5.61
C ALA A 162 -21.05 17.69 -4.71
N LYS A 163 -20.05 17.15 -4.00
CA LYS A 163 -19.12 17.92 -3.16
C LYS A 163 -17.97 18.55 -3.95
N GLY A 164 -17.86 18.27 -5.25
CA GLY A 164 -16.77 18.78 -6.10
C GLY A 164 -15.38 18.26 -5.70
N ILE A 165 -15.29 17.08 -5.08
CA ILE A 165 -14.00 16.47 -4.69
C ILE A 165 -13.23 16.05 -5.94
N VAL A 166 -13.96 15.53 -6.94
CA VAL A 166 -13.46 15.18 -8.26
C VAL A 166 -14.49 15.61 -9.30
N SER A 167 -14.06 16.12 -10.45
CA SER A 167 -14.97 16.41 -11.57
C SER A 167 -15.53 15.12 -12.19
N GLU A 168 -16.65 15.20 -12.90
CA GLU A 168 -17.20 14.02 -13.60
C GLU A 168 -16.22 13.49 -14.65
N GLU A 169 -15.58 14.40 -15.39
CA GLU A 169 -14.61 14.05 -16.43
C GLU A 169 -13.41 13.30 -15.83
N ASP A 170 -12.87 13.78 -14.71
CA ASP A 170 -11.76 13.11 -14.04
C ASP A 170 -12.20 11.78 -13.42
N TYR A 171 -13.37 11.73 -12.76
CA TYR A 171 -13.85 10.52 -12.08
C TYR A 171 -14.01 9.36 -13.06
N ILE A 172 -14.54 9.60 -14.26
CA ILE A 172 -14.64 8.58 -15.32
C ILE A 172 -13.25 7.99 -15.65
N VAL A 173 -12.22 8.84 -15.72
CA VAL A 173 -10.85 8.41 -15.97
C VAL A 173 -10.28 7.62 -14.79
N LEU A 174 -10.51 8.09 -13.55
CA LEU A 174 -10.09 7.37 -12.34
C LEU A 174 -10.73 5.98 -12.28
N GLU A 175 -12.05 5.87 -12.48
CA GLU A 175 -12.76 4.60 -12.49
C GLU A 175 -12.21 3.65 -13.58
N LYS A 176 -11.97 4.16 -14.80
CA LYS A 176 -11.39 3.37 -15.89
C LYS A 176 -10.02 2.81 -15.50
N TYR A 177 -9.13 3.64 -14.95
CA TYR A 177 -7.80 3.19 -14.53
C TYR A 177 -7.88 2.22 -13.35
N THR A 178 -8.70 2.50 -12.35
CA THR A 178 -8.92 1.60 -11.20
C THR A 178 -9.32 0.19 -11.64
N ARG A 179 -10.28 0.07 -12.57
CA ARG A 179 -10.71 -1.24 -13.09
C ARG A 179 -9.61 -1.93 -13.88
N ALA A 180 -8.92 -1.21 -14.78
CA ALA A 180 -7.86 -1.76 -15.60
C ALA A 180 -6.66 -2.23 -14.78
N LEU A 181 -6.23 -1.43 -13.79
CA LEU A 181 -5.17 -1.78 -12.85
C LEU A 181 -5.55 -3.00 -12.01
N PHE A 182 -6.79 -3.08 -11.53
CA PHE A 182 -7.23 -4.24 -10.77
C PHE A 182 -7.27 -5.51 -11.61
N ALA A 183 -7.70 -5.42 -12.86
CA ALA A 183 -7.65 -6.54 -13.79
C ALA A 183 -6.20 -7.04 -13.99
N ARG A 184 -5.25 -6.15 -14.32
CA ARG A 184 -3.83 -6.51 -14.47
C ARG A 184 -3.24 -7.05 -13.16
N GLY A 185 -3.54 -6.43 -12.03
CA GLY A 185 -3.12 -6.91 -10.71
C GLY A 185 -3.67 -8.31 -10.38
N THR A 186 -4.89 -8.61 -10.81
CA THR A 186 -5.50 -9.94 -10.67
C THR A 186 -4.77 -10.98 -11.51
N GLU A 187 -4.44 -10.66 -12.77
CA GLU A 187 -3.66 -11.53 -13.66
C GLU A 187 -2.27 -11.82 -13.09
N ILE A 188 -1.60 -10.76 -12.64
CA ILE A 188 -0.29 -10.82 -12.00
C ILE A 188 -0.33 -11.72 -10.75
N ALA A 189 -1.30 -11.51 -9.85
CA ALA A 189 -1.46 -12.32 -8.65
C ALA A 189 -1.70 -13.79 -9.00
N ALA A 190 -2.59 -14.06 -9.95
CA ALA A 190 -2.92 -15.42 -10.37
C ALA A 190 -1.70 -16.17 -10.93
N SER A 191 -0.85 -15.49 -11.70
CA SER A 191 0.41 -16.07 -12.22
C SER A 191 1.40 -16.48 -11.13
N ARG A 192 1.21 -15.94 -9.91
CA ARG A 192 2.06 -16.15 -8.73
C ARG A 192 1.37 -17.02 -7.67
N GLY A 193 0.27 -17.70 -8.01
CA GLY A 193 -0.48 -18.55 -7.08
C GLY A 193 -1.24 -17.76 -5.99
N LEU A 194 -1.49 -16.48 -6.24
CA LEU A 194 -2.19 -15.57 -5.33
C LEU A 194 -3.54 -15.13 -5.92
N ILE A 195 -4.42 -14.69 -5.04
CA ILE A 195 -5.69 -14.05 -5.35
C ILE A 195 -5.60 -12.60 -4.86
N LEU A 196 -5.72 -11.64 -5.77
CA LEU A 196 -5.89 -10.23 -5.39
C LEU A 196 -7.35 -10.01 -4.94
N VAL A 197 -7.53 -9.82 -3.64
CA VAL A 197 -8.85 -9.74 -2.97
C VAL A 197 -9.46 -8.36 -3.18
N ASP A 198 -8.68 -7.34 -2.85
CA ASP A 198 -9.00 -5.93 -3.02
C ASP A 198 -7.71 -5.10 -2.96
N THR A 199 -7.79 -3.87 -3.44
CA THR A 199 -6.68 -2.92 -3.43
C THR A 199 -7.18 -1.49 -3.44
N LYS A 200 -6.31 -0.57 -3.07
CA LYS A 200 -6.54 0.86 -3.04
C LYS A 200 -5.59 1.56 -4.01
N TYR A 201 -6.13 2.42 -4.86
CA TYR A 201 -5.35 3.29 -5.73
C TYR A 201 -5.50 4.75 -5.33
N GLU A 202 -4.40 5.48 -5.39
CA GLU A 202 -4.38 6.94 -5.28
C GLU A 202 -3.89 7.52 -6.61
N PHE A 203 -4.50 8.63 -7.02
CA PHE A 203 -4.15 9.32 -8.25
C PHE A 203 -3.83 10.78 -7.96
N GLY A 204 -3.08 11.41 -8.85
CA GLY A 204 -2.85 12.84 -8.83
C GLY A 204 -2.86 13.44 -10.23
N LYS A 205 -2.92 14.77 -10.29
CA LYS A 205 -2.71 15.55 -11.52
C LYS A 205 -1.31 16.14 -11.53
N THR A 206 -0.64 16.00 -12.65
CA THR A 206 0.59 16.73 -12.94
C THR A 206 0.28 18.19 -13.27
N LYS A 207 1.31 19.05 -13.34
CA LYS A 207 1.16 20.49 -13.66
C LYS A 207 0.51 20.75 -15.03
N ASP A 208 0.67 19.83 -15.97
CA ASP A 208 0.03 19.85 -17.31
C ASP A 208 -1.38 19.24 -17.32
N GLY A 209 -1.91 18.85 -16.15
CA GLY A 209 -3.28 18.35 -15.99
C GLY A 209 -3.46 16.86 -16.30
N LYS A 210 -2.36 16.10 -16.48
CA LYS A 210 -2.42 14.66 -16.74
C LYS A 210 -2.68 13.90 -15.44
N ILE A 211 -3.67 13.00 -15.47
CA ILE A 211 -3.91 12.06 -14.38
C ILE A 211 -2.82 10.99 -14.39
N VAL A 212 -2.16 10.82 -13.25
CA VAL A 212 -1.13 9.80 -13.03
C VAL A 212 -1.43 8.99 -11.77
N LEU A 213 -0.99 7.73 -11.78
CA LEU A 213 -0.96 6.89 -10.60
C LEU A 213 0.14 7.36 -9.64
N ILE A 214 -0.22 7.53 -8.37
CA ILE A 214 0.70 7.95 -7.30
C ILE A 214 0.76 6.90 -6.17
N ASP A 215 1.45 7.23 -5.07
CA ASP A 215 1.55 6.41 -3.86
C ASP A 215 2.19 5.02 -4.11
N GLU A 216 1.59 3.94 -3.61
CA GLU A 216 2.03 2.56 -3.79
C GLU A 216 0.89 1.69 -4.32
N ILE A 217 1.19 0.67 -5.13
CA ILE A 217 0.19 -0.26 -5.65
C ILE A 217 0.62 -1.71 -5.51
N HIS A 218 -0.38 -2.59 -5.32
CA HIS A 218 -0.18 -4.05 -5.28
C HIS A 218 0.86 -4.50 -4.23
N THR A 219 1.04 -3.67 -3.20
CA THR A 219 1.81 -3.98 -2.01
C THR A 219 0.90 -4.61 -0.94
N PRO A 220 1.44 -5.26 0.10
CA PRO A 220 0.64 -5.75 1.22
C PRO A 220 -0.01 -4.66 2.07
N ASP A 221 0.42 -3.40 1.91
CA ASP A 221 -0.13 -2.26 2.63
C ASP A 221 -1.31 -1.65 1.88
N SER A 222 -1.26 -1.66 0.55
CA SER A 222 -2.35 -1.17 -0.32
C SER A 222 -3.36 -2.26 -0.69
N SER A 223 -3.02 -3.54 -0.52
CA SER A 223 -3.77 -4.66 -1.11
C SER A 223 -3.89 -5.87 -0.18
N ARG A 224 -4.99 -6.61 -0.32
CA ARG A 224 -5.18 -7.91 0.33
C ARG A 224 -4.94 -9.04 -0.68
N TYR A 225 -4.16 -10.03 -0.27
CA TYR A 225 -3.88 -11.21 -1.06
C TYR A 225 -4.26 -12.47 -0.28
N PHE A 226 -4.90 -13.43 -0.96
CA PHE A 226 -5.00 -14.81 -0.47
C PHE A 226 -4.07 -15.72 -1.26
N TYR A 227 -3.64 -16.81 -0.65
CA TYR A 227 -3.09 -17.92 -1.40
C TYR A 227 -4.20 -18.64 -2.15
N ALA A 228 -4.02 -18.87 -3.45
CA ALA A 228 -4.98 -19.60 -4.27
C ALA A 228 -5.09 -21.06 -3.83
N GLU A 229 -3.97 -21.65 -3.42
CA GLU A 229 -3.93 -23.02 -2.91
C GLU A 229 -4.81 -23.19 -1.66
N GLY A 230 -5.78 -24.11 -1.76
CA GLY A 230 -6.74 -24.42 -0.70
C GLY A 230 -7.80 -23.34 -0.46
N TYR A 231 -7.89 -22.28 -1.29
CA TYR A 231 -8.88 -21.21 -1.10
C TYR A 231 -10.32 -21.76 -1.12
N GLN A 232 -10.66 -22.56 -2.13
CA GLN A 232 -12.00 -23.11 -2.30
C GLN A 232 -12.36 -24.09 -1.18
N GLU A 233 -11.44 -24.96 -0.78
CA GLU A 233 -11.64 -25.91 0.31
C GLU A 233 -11.93 -25.18 1.63
N ARG A 234 -11.15 -24.15 1.96
CA ARG A 234 -11.39 -23.31 3.15
C ARG A 234 -12.75 -22.61 3.07
N GLN A 235 -13.12 -22.14 1.88
CA GLN A 235 -14.39 -21.46 1.65
C GLN A 235 -15.58 -22.40 1.91
N GLU A 236 -15.52 -23.63 1.42
CA GLU A 236 -16.56 -24.65 1.61
C GLU A 236 -16.70 -25.09 3.06
N LYS A 237 -15.59 -25.17 3.80
CA LYS A 237 -15.56 -25.51 5.23
C LYS A 237 -15.89 -24.34 6.16
N GLY A 238 -15.98 -23.12 5.64
CA GLY A 238 -16.15 -21.91 6.45
C GLY A 238 -14.91 -21.56 7.29
N GLU A 239 -13.73 -21.95 6.84
CA GLU A 239 -12.45 -21.67 7.48
C GLU A 239 -11.89 -20.29 7.07
N SER A 240 -11.03 -19.72 7.91
CA SER A 240 -10.35 -18.46 7.60
C SER A 240 -9.39 -18.63 6.42
N GLN A 241 -9.44 -17.71 5.46
CA GLN A 241 -8.54 -17.75 4.30
C GLN A 241 -7.08 -17.49 4.69
N LYS A 242 -6.16 -18.21 4.06
CA LYS A 242 -4.72 -17.98 4.23
C LYS A 242 -4.33 -16.72 3.46
N GLN A 243 -3.95 -15.68 4.19
CA GLN A 243 -3.60 -14.38 3.63
C GLN A 243 -2.10 -14.20 3.50
N LEU A 244 -1.67 -13.50 2.44
CA LEU A 244 -0.33 -12.95 2.34
C LEU A 244 -0.39 -11.51 2.84
N SER A 245 -0.10 -11.31 4.13
CA SER A 245 -0.23 -10.01 4.77
C SER A 245 0.72 -9.87 5.95
N LYS A 246 0.76 -8.68 6.54
CA LYS A 246 1.48 -8.38 7.79
C LYS A 246 0.77 -8.92 9.04
N GLU A 247 -0.30 -9.70 8.89
CA GLU A 247 -1.13 -10.14 10.01
C GLU A 247 -0.37 -11.02 11.00
N PHE A 248 0.68 -11.72 10.56
CA PHE A 248 1.56 -12.48 11.45
C PHE A 248 2.17 -11.62 12.57
N VAL A 249 2.45 -10.34 12.32
CA VAL A 249 2.94 -9.40 13.35
C VAL A 249 1.83 -9.09 14.34
N ARG A 250 0.62 -8.80 13.85
CA ARG A 250 -0.53 -8.49 14.71
C ARG A 250 -0.89 -9.67 15.60
N GLN A 251 -0.94 -10.88 15.05
CA GLN A 251 -1.22 -12.09 15.81
C GLN A 251 -0.15 -12.33 16.88
N TRP A 252 1.13 -12.21 16.53
CA TRP A 252 2.21 -12.32 17.52
C TRP A 252 2.09 -11.28 18.64
N LEU A 253 1.76 -10.02 18.31
CA LEU A 253 1.52 -8.97 19.30
C LEU A 253 0.34 -9.32 20.22
N ILE A 254 -0.78 -9.80 19.67
CA ILE A 254 -1.97 -10.22 20.44
C ILE A 254 -1.62 -11.38 21.38
N GLU A 255 -0.93 -12.40 20.90
CA GLU A 255 -0.46 -13.55 21.69
C GLU A 255 0.45 -13.12 22.84
N ASN A 256 1.14 -11.98 22.68
CA ASN A 256 2.03 -11.40 23.68
C ASN A 256 1.40 -10.18 24.39
N GLY A 257 0.07 -10.08 24.38
CA GLY A 257 -0.68 -9.16 25.24
C GLY A 257 -0.83 -7.72 24.71
N PHE A 258 -0.51 -7.46 23.44
CA PHE A 258 -0.60 -6.13 22.83
C PHE A 258 -1.59 -6.09 21.65
N GLN A 259 -2.55 -5.17 21.75
CA GLN A 259 -3.55 -4.86 20.73
C GLN A 259 -3.86 -3.35 20.68
N GLY A 260 -2.90 -2.51 21.13
CA GLY A 260 -3.02 -1.05 21.11
C GLY A 260 -4.01 -0.45 22.12
N LYS A 261 -4.41 -1.18 23.17
CA LYS A 261 -5.29 -0.66 24.23
C LYS A 261 -4.50 0.06 25.32
N ASP A 262 -5.16 1.01 25.99
CA ASP A 262 -4.58 1.78 27.08
C ASP A 262 -3.95 0.89 28.15
N GLY A 263 -2.74 1.24 28.59
CA GLY A 263 -1.97 0.52 29.60
C GLY A 263 -1.25 -0.74 29.11
N GLN A 264 -1.43 -1.15 27.85
CA GLN A 264 -0.66 -2.25 27.27
C GLN A 264 0.74 -1.80 26.90
N GLN A 265 1.72 -2.68 27.13
CA GLN A 265 3.10 -2.47 26.70
C GLN A 265 3.39 -3.28 25.44
N ILE A 266 4.16 -2.70 24.53
CA ILE A 266 4.62 -3.41 23.34
C ILE A 266 5.58 -4.51 23.81
N PRO A 267 5.34 -5.79 23.48
CA PRO A 267 6.23 -6.87 23.87
C PRO A 267 7.63 -6.68 23.27
N GLU A 268 8.64 -7.10 24.02
CA GLU A 268 10.02 -7.01 23.55
C GLU A 268 10.23 -7.91 22.32
N MET A 269 10.73 -7.31 21.24
CA MET A 269 11.06 -8.02 20.01
C MET A 269 12.56 -8.30 20.03
N ASN A 270 12.97 -9.51 20.41
CA ASN A 270 14.37 -9.89 20.36
C ASN A 270 14.91 -9.99 18.91
N ASP A 271 16.22 -10.15 18.74
CA ASP A 271 16.85 -10.20 17.41
C ASP A 271 16.30 -11.34 16.55
N GLU A 272 16.02 -12.50 17.15
CA GLU A 272 15.45 -13.66 16.46
C GLU A 272 14.08 -13.34 15.87
N LYS A 273 13.19 -12.69 16.64
CA LYS A 273 11.87 -12.26 16.17
C LYS A 273 11.98 -11.22 15.07
N ILE A 274 12.91 -10.27 15.16
CA ILE A 274 13.15 -9.27 14.11
C ILE A 274 13.61 -9.93 12.80
N ILE A 275 14.52 -10.91 12.89
CA ILE A 275 14.99 -11.68 11.73
C ILE A 275 13.87 -12.52 11.13
N GLU A 276 13.07 -13.19 11.97
CA GLU A 276 11.88 -13.94 11.53
C GLU A 276 10.92 -13.04 10.74
N ILE A 277 10.58 -11.87 11.29
CA ILE A 277 9.70 -10.91 10.63
C ILE A 277 10.30 -10.42 9.31
N SER A 278 11.60 -10.10 9.29
CA SER A 278 12.30 -9.71 8.05
C SER A 278 12.23 -10.81 6.99
N ASN A 279 12.47 -12.07 7.37
CA ASN A 279 12.36 -13.21 6.44
C ASN A 279 10.93 -13.41 5.92
N ARG A 280 9.89 -13.13 6.73
CA ARG A 280 8.49 -13.14 6.28
C ARG A 280 8.21 -12.04 5.25
N TYR A 281 8.79 -10.86 5.41
CA TYR A 281 8.71 -9.81 4.39
C TYR A 281 9.42 -10.19 3.10
N ILE A 282 10.56 -10.88 3.21
CA ILE A 282 11.29 -11.39 2.05
C ILE A 282 10.45 -12.44 1.32
N GLU A 283 9.92 -13.43 2.03
CA GLU A 283 8.99 -14.42 1.47
C GLU A 283 7.82 -13.72 0.75
N LEU A 284 7.26 -12.70 1.37
CA LEU A 284 6.19 -11.91 0.79
C LEU A 284 6.62 -11.18 -0.49
N TYR A 285 7.82 -10.59 -0.53
CA TYR A 285 8.36 -9.97 -1.74
C TYR A 285 8.43 -11.01 -2.86
N GLU A 286 8.99 -12.18 -2.57
CA GLU A 286 9.23 -13.21 -3.57
C GLU A 286 7.92 -13.79 -4.11
N GLN A 287 6.92 -13.97 -3.24
CA GLN A 287 5.57 -14.40 -3.65
C GLN A 287 4.86 -13.32 -4.46
N ILE A 288 4.90 -12.06 -4.01
CA ILE A 288 4.20 -10.97 -4.71
C ILE A 288 4.86 -10.66 -6.03
N THR A 289 6.18 -10.69 -6.16
CA THR A 289 6.89 -10.27 -7.39
C THR A 289 7.22 -11.42 -8.33
N GLY A 290 7.30 -12.66 -7.81
CA GLY A 290 7.82 -13.82 -8.53
C GLY A 290 9.35 -13.82 -8.68
N GLU A 291 10.06 -12.93 -7.99
CA GLU A 291 11.50 -12.72 -8.12
C GLU A 291 12.20 -12.95 -6.77
N LYS A 292 13.45 -13.45 -6.80
CA LYS A 292 14.24 -13.61 -5.57
C LYS A 292 14.65 -12.25 -5.02
N PHE A 293 14.54 -12.08 -3.70
CA PHE A 293 14.93 -10.83 -3.06
C PHE A 293 16.46 -10.71 -2.92
N VAL A 294 17.02 -9.61 -3.42
CA VAL A 294 18.45 -9.30 -3.27
C VAL A 294 18.62 -8.24 -2.18
N LYS A 295 19.19 -8.64 -1.05
CA LYS A 295 19.45 -7.74 0.09
C LYS A 295 20.46 -6.67 -0.30
N ALA A 296 20.08 -5.39 -0.18
CA ALA A 296 21.02 -4.29 -0.34
C ALA A 296 22.05 -4.26 0.79
N SER A 297 23.20 -3.63 0.58
CA SER A 297 24.19 -3.45 1.65
C SER A 297 23.60 -2.63 2.80
N THR A 298 23.65 -3.17 4.02
CA THR A 298 23.22 -2.42 5.23
C THR A 298 24.35 -1.58 5.85
N GLU A 299 25.52 -1.52 5.21
CA GLU A 299 26.62 -0.68 5.68
C GLU A 299 26.36 0.78 5.32
N ASN A 300 26.42 1.69 6.30
CA ASN A 300 26.26 3.13 6.10
C ASN A 300 25.03 3.52 5.25
N VAL A 301 23.88 2.86 5.46
CA VAL A 301 22.66 3.01 4.63
C VAL A 301 22.27 4.46 4.41
N LEU A 302 22.31 5.30 5.46
CA LEU A 302 21.96 6.72 5.32
C LEU A 302 22.92 7.47 4.38
N ALA A 303 24.23 7.23 4.49
CA ALA A 303 25.21 7.84 3.61
C ALA A 303 25.11 7.32 2.16
N ARG A 304 24.77 6.04 1.97
CA ARG A 304 24.49 5.45 0.65
C ARG A 304 23.32 6.17 -0.01
N ILE A 305 22.20 6.30 0.71
CA ILE A 305 21.00 7.00 0.23
C ILE A 305 21.31 8.45 -0.08
N GLU A 306 21.94 9.18 0.84
CA GLU A 306 22.26 10.60 0.64
C GLU A 306 23.11 10.84 -0.61
N LYS A 307 24.16 10.02 -0.78
CA LYS A 307 25.04 10.06 -1.93
C LYS A 307 24.28 9.78 -3.24
N ASN A 308 23.49 8.71 -3.26
CA ASN A 308 22.77 8.28 -4.46
C ASN A 308 21.73 9.31 -4.90
N VAL A 309 20.95 9.84 -3.95
CA VAL A 309 19.95 10.87 -4.21
C VAL A 309 20.60 12.18 -4.62
N THR A 310 21.63 12.65 -3.91
CA THR A 310 22.32 13.90 -4.25
C THR A 310 22.97 13.82 -5.64
N SER A 311 23.57 12.67 -5.98
CA SER A 311 24.12 12.41 -7.31
C SER A 311 23.04 12.47 -8.40
N PHE A 312 21.83 11.95 -8.12
CA PHE A 312 20.71 12.04 -9.05
C PHE A 312 20.22 13.48 -9.23
N LEU A 313 20.04 14.24 -8.13
CA LEU A 313 19.51 15.60 -8.16
C LEU A 313 20.46 16.64 -8.77
N ASN A 314 21.75 16.33 -8.86
CA ASN A 314 22.77 17.21 -9.45
C ASN A 314 23.04 16.97 -10.94
N LYS A 315 22.43 15.93 -11.54
CA LYS A 315 22.50 15.68 -12.98
C LYS A 315 21.53 16.59 -13.73
#